data_AF-A0A6B2FY26-F1
#
_entry.id   AF-A0A6B2FY26-F1
#
_cell.length_a   1.000
_cell.length_b   1.000
_cell.length_c   1.000
_cell.angle_alpha   90.00
_cell.angle_beta   90.00
_cell.angle_gamma   90.00
#
_symmetry.space_group_name_H-M   'P 1'
#
loop_
_entity.id
_entity.type
_entity.pdbx_description
1 polymer ?
#
loop_
_entity_poly.entity_id
_entity_poly.type
_entity_poly.pdbx_seq_one_letter_code
_entity_poly.pdbx_strand_id
1 'polypeptide(L)'
;NEIYLTDIISGISMSLRVEIPRKPFTPSASQHIKNWLNVIQQCLYWTKDQHEFLENLKEWFISQGDGLTTSDWMAFMRSEQAVAAFPENFTWVTCKGSNSFYRGFPCSLCQM
;
A
#
# COMPACT_ATOMS: atom_id res chain seq x y z
N ASN A 1 9.55 -12.29 19.63
CA ASN A 1 8.59 -11.55 18.78
C ASN A 1 8.91 -11.85 17.34
N GLU A 2 8.08 -12.65 16.70
CA GLU A 2 8.17 -12.91 15.26
C GLU A 2 7.34 -11.84 14.54
N ILE A 3 7.93 -11.18 13.54
CA ILE A 3 7.24 -10.24 12.66
C ILE A 3 6.83 -11.02 11.43
N TYR A 4 5.53 -11.05 11.13
CA TYR A 4 5.02 -11.78 9.97
C TYR A 4 4.91 -10.80 8.79
N LEU A 5 5.65 -11.10 7.72
CA LEU A 5 5.62 -10.30 6.49
C LEU A 5 4.19 -10.15 5.95
N THR A 6 3.32 -11.13 6.17
CA THR A 6 1.90 -11.09 5.82
C THR A 6 1.13 -9.93 6.46
N ASP A 7 1.45 -9.58 7.71
CA ASP A 7 0.84 -8.43 8.40
C ASP A 7 1.31 -7.11 7.75
N ILE A 8 2.59 -7.01 7.41
CA ILE A 8 3.18 -5.85 6.74
C ILE A 8 2.58 -5.68 5.33
N ILE A 9 2.52 -6.75 4.54
CA ILE A 9 1.96 -6.76 3.18
C ILE A 9 0.46 -6.40 3.21
N SER A 10 -0.30 -6.91 4.18
CA SER A 10 -1.70 -6.52 4.37
C SER A 10 -1.84 -5.04 4.73
N GLY A 11 -0.94 -4.52 5.58
CA GLY A 11 -0.85 -3.10 5.89
C GLY A 11 -0.60 -2.24 4.65
N ILE A 12 0.36 -2.61 3.80
CA ILE A 12 0.64 -1.90 2.55
C ILE A 12 -0.55 -1.94 1.60
N SER A 13 -1.18 -3.11 1.42
CA SER A 13 -2.37 -3.27 0.59
C SER A 13 -3.49 -2.33 1.06
N MET A 14 -3.72 -2.25 2.37
CA MET A 14 -4.73 -1.36 2.94
C MET A 14 -4.36 0.12 2.80
N SER A 15 -3.09 0.49 2.97
CA SER A 15 -2.62 1.86 2.71
C SER A 15 -2.89 2.28 1.26
N LEU A 16 -2.53 1.43 0.30
CA LEU A 16 -2.70 1.69 -1.13
C LEU A 16 -4.18 1.76 -1.53
N ARG A 17 -5.01 0.84 -1.04
CA ARG A 17 -6.42 0.71 -1.50
C ARG A 17 -7.41 1.58 -0.72
N VAL A 18 -7.12 1.89 0.54
CA VAL A 18 -8.07 2.54 1.46
C VAL A 18 -7.54 3.89 1.94
N GLU A 19 -6.33 3.95 2.50
CA GLU A 19 -5.87 5.16 3.18
C GLU A 19 -5.42 6.27 2.24
N ILE A 20 -4.62 5.95 1.21
CA ILE A 20 -4.16 6.94 0.23
C ILE A 20 -5.33 7.62 -0.50
N PRO A 21 -6.31 6.90 -1.06
CA PRO A 21 -7.42 7.54 -1.77
C PRO A 21 -8.42 8.27 -0.86
N ARG A 22 -8.31 8.21 0.48
CA ARG A 22 -9.22 8.94 1.39
C ARG A 22 -9.11 10.45 1.30
N LYS A 23 -8.00 10.97 0.79
CA LYS A 23 -7.75 12.41 0.66
C LYS A 23 -7.39 12.76 -0.79
N PRO A 24 -7.70 13.98 -1.25
CA PRO A 24 -7.25 14.45 -2.56
C PRO A 24 -5.73 14.48 -2.67
N PHE A 25 -5.22 14.23 -3.89
CA PHE A 25 -3.80 14.34 -4.20
C PHE A 25 -3.39 15.81 -4.35
N THR A 26 -3.02 16.43 -3.24
CA THR A 26 -2.36 17.74 -3.26
C THR A 26 -0.87 17.58 -3.58
N PRO A 27 -0.16 18.61 -4.06
CA PRO A 27 1.28 18.51 -4.34
C PRO A 27 2.11 18.01 -3.15
N SER A 28 1.79 18.47 -1.94
CA SER A 28 2.47 18.02 -0.72
C SER A 28 2.13 16.56 -0.36
N ALA A 29 0.87 16.15 -0.49
CA ALA A 29 0.46 14.77 -0.27
C ALA A 29 1.14 13.82 -1.28
N SER A 30 1.17 14.22 -2.56
CA SER A 30 1.81 13.45 -3.62
C SER A 30 3.31 13.28 -3.38
N GLN A 31 4.00 14.29 -2.85
CA GLN A 31 5.40 14.15 -2.47
C GLN A 31 5.60 13.17 -1.31
N HIS A 32 4.75 13.20 -0.29
CA HIS A 32 4.83 12.24 0.82
C HIS A 32 4.57 10.81 0.36
N ILE A 33 3.62 10.60 -0.56
CA ILE A 33 3.33 9.28 -1.13
C ILE A 33 4.52 8.76 -1.92
N LYS A 34 5.18 9.59 -2.74
CA LYS A 34 6.43 9.22 -3.44
C LYS A 34 7.52 8.78 -2.46
N ASN A 35 7.74 9.56 -1.40
CA ASN A 35 8.75 9.24 -0.40
C ASN A 35 8.42 7.93 0.32
N TRP A 36 7.16 7.71 0.69
CA TRP A 36 6.69 6.50 1.34
C TRP A 36 6.87 5.26 0.44
N LEU A 37 6.50 5.34 -0.85
CA LEU A 37 6.73 4.26 -1.82
C LEU A 37 8.21 3.92 -1.96
N ASN A 38 9.09 4.93 -1.99
CA ASN A 38 10.54 4.71 -2.08
C ASN A 38 11.10 4.00 -0.85
N VAL A 39 10.66 4.38 0.36
CA VAL A 39 11.09 3.74 1.61
C VAL A 39 10.64 2.29 1.64
N ILE A 40 9.36 2.05 1.34
CA ILE A 40 8.78 0.70 1.33
C ILE A 40 9.55 -0.21 0.39
N GLN A 41 9.79 0.22 -0.84
CA GLN A 41 10.50 -0.59 -1.81
C GLN A 41 11.92 -0.98 -1.33
N GLN A 42 12.58 -0.12 -0.56
CA GLN A 42 13.95 -0.37 -0.06
C GLN A 42 14.00 -1.21 1.23
N CYS A 43 12.98 -1.12 2.09
CA CYS A 43 13.02 -1.71 3.43
C CYS A 43 12.56 -3.16 3.52
N LEU A 44 11.88 -3.69 2.49
CA LEU A 44 11.24 -5.01 2.55
C LEU A 44 11.75 -5.97 1.47
N TYR A 45 11.67 -7.26 1.77
CA TYR A 45 11.95 -8.32 0.80
C TYR A 45 10.70 -8.61 -0.02
N TRP A 46 10.71 -8.15 -1.27
CA TRP A 46 9.59 -8.31 -2.19
C TRP A 46 9.71 -9.58 -3.02
N THR A 47 8.56 -10.17 -3.35
CA THR A 47 8.49 -11.08 -4.49
C THR A 47 8.72 -10.30 -5.79
N LYS A 48 9.06 -11.01 -6.87
CA LYS A 48 9.25 -10.39 -8.19
C LYS A 48 8.02 -9.57 -8.62
N ASP A 49 6.83 -10.15 -8.50
CA ASP A 49 5.58 -9.53 -8.91
C ASP A 49 5.26 -8.27 -8.09
N GLN A 50 5.58 -8.29 -6.79
CA GLN A 50 5.42 -7.12 -5.91
C GLN A 50 6.40 -6.00 -6.26
N HIS A 51 7.65 -6.35 -6.56
CA HIS A 51 8.65 -5.37 -6.97
C HIS A 51 8.25 -4.70 -8.29
N GLU A 52 7.87 -5.49 -9.29
CA GLU A 52 7.43 -5.02 -10.60
C GLU A 52 6.17 -4.14 -10.49
N PHE A 53 5.21 -4.53 -9.66
CA PHE A 53 4.04 -3.69 -9.40
C PHE A 53 4.41 -2.36 -8.73
N LEU A 54 5.30 -2.36 -7.72
CA LEU A 54 5.71 -1.13 -7.05
C LEU A 54 6.48 -0.19 -8.00
N GLU A 55 7.31 -0.74 -8.90
CA GLU A 55 7.96 0.04 -9.95
C GLU A 55 6.95 0.66 -10.91
N ASN A 56 6.04 -0.14 -11.45
CA ASN A 56 4.98 0.34 -12.34
C ASN A 56 4.09 1.38 -11.65
N LEU A 57 3.77 1.20 -10.37
CA LEU A 57 3.00 2.16 -9.59
C LEU A 57 3.74 3.49 -9.47
N LYS A 58 5.04 3.48 -9.18
CA LYS A 58 5.83 4.73 -9.09
C LYS A 58 5.91 5.44 -10.44
N GLU A 59 6.18 4.71 -11.52
CA GLU A 59 6.28 5.27 -12.87
C GLU A 59 4.95 5.86 -13.31
N TRP A 60 3.86 5.12 -13.13
CA TRP A 60 2.51 5.59 -13.37
C TRP A 60 2.20 6.83 -12.53
N PHE A 61 2.49 6.81 -11.23
CA PHE A 61 2.23 7.95 -10.34
C PHE A 61 2.98 9.22 -10.77
N ILE A 62 4.23 9.08 -11.23
CA ILE A 62 5.01 10.20 -11.78
C ILE A 62 4.39 10.72 -13.08
N SER A 63 3.91 9.82 -13.95
CA SER A 63 3.30 10.19 -15.23
C SER A 63 2.02 11.03 -15.11
N GLN A 64 1.29 10.91 -14.00
CA GLN A 64 0.04 11.65 -13.77
C GLN A 64 0.25 13.13 -13.39
N GLY A 65 1.44 13.49 -12.90
CA GLY A 65 1.75 14.84 -12.47
C GLY A 65 0.79 15.38 -11.40
N ASP A 66 0.40 16.65 -11.51
CA ASP A 66 -0.52 17.33 -10.58
C ASP A 66 -2.01 17.04 -10.87
N GLY A 67 -2.31 16.31 -11.95
CA GLY A 67 -3.68 16.02 -12.40
C GLY A 67 -4.31 14.77 -11.79
N LEU A 68 -3.58 14.03 -10.96
CA LEU A 68 -4.02 12.76 -10.41
C LEU A 68 -5.26 12.91 -9.52
N THR A 69 -6.34 12.19 -9.84
CA THR A 69 -7.52 12.13 -8.99
C THR A 69 -7.58 10.87 -8.14
N THR A 70 -8.39 10.91 -7.09
CA THR A 70 -8.75 9.72 -6.28
C THR A 70 -9.34 8.60 -7.15
N SER A 71 -10.15 8.94 -8.15
CA SER A 71 -10.72 7.96 -9.09
C SER A 71 -9.66 7.28 -9.93
N ASP A 72 -8.66 8.01 -10.43
CA ASP A 72 -7.59 7.47 -11.27
C ASP A 72 -6.72 6.50 -10.46
N TRP A 73 -6.38 6.87 -9.23
CA TRP A 73 -5.68 5.99 -8.29
C TRP A 73 -6.46 4.72 -8.01
N MET A 74 -7.74 4.82 -7.66
CA MET A 74 -8.55 3.63 -7.41
C MET A 74 -8.71 2.76 -8.66
N ALA A 75 -8.73 3.35 -9.86
CA ALA A 75 -8.76 2.60 -11.11
C ALA A 75 -7.46 1.82 -11.33
N PHE A 76 -6.31 2.45 -11.10
CA PHE A 76 -5.00 1.79 -11.16
C PHE A 76 -4.91 0.64 -10.15
N MET A 77 -5.36 0.87 -8.91
CA MET A 77 -5.34 -0.13 -7.84
C MET A 77 -6.33 -1.31 -8.05
N ARG A 78 -7.24 -1.21 -9.03
CA ARG A 78 -8.11 -2.32 -9.47
C ARG A 78 -7.56 -3.10 -10.66
N SER A 79 -6.39 -2.74 -11.16
CA SER A 79 -5.75 -3.48 -12.25
C SER A 79 -5.41 -4.91 -11.83
N GLU A 80 -5.38 -5.83 -12.80
CA GLU A 80 -5.00 -7.24 -12.56
C GLU A 80 -3.61 -7.34 -11.93
N GLN A 81 -2.70 -6.43 -12.30
CA GLN A 81 -1.36 -6.36 -11.71
C GLN A 81 -1.41 -6.04 -10.21
N ALA A 82 -2.26 -5.09 -9.79
CA ALA A 82 -2.43 -4.73 -8.38
C ALA A 82 -3.06 -5.85 -7.55
N VAL A 83 -3.96 -6.62 -8.15
CA VAL A 83 -4.63 -7.78 -7.52
C VAL A 83 -3.67 -8.96 -7.39
N ALA A 84 -2.80 -9.18 -8.40
CA ALA A 84 -1.80 -10.24 -8.36
C ALA A 84 -0.67 -9.94 -7.34
N ALA A 85 -0.24 -8.68 -7.23
CA ALA A 85 0.87 -8.29 -6.35
C ALA A 85 0.49 -8.21 -4.88
N PHE A 86 -0.73 -7.74 -4.57
CA PHE A 86 -1.20 -7.54 -3.21
C PHE A 86 -2.58 -8.18 -3.02
N PRO A 87 -2.76 -9.02 -1.98
CA PRO A 87 -4.05 -9.68 -1.74
C PRO A 87 -5.13 -8.63 -1.47
N GLU A 88 -6.32 -8.84 -2.05
CA GLU A 88 -7.50 -8.00 -1.81
C GLU A 88 -8.05 -8.19 -0.40
N ASN A 89 -7.91 -9.40 0.15
CA ASN A 89 -8.33 -9.73 1.50
C ASN A 89 -7.17 -9.48 2.48
N PHE A 90 -7.38 -8.54 3.40
CA PHE A 90 -6.42 -8.25 4.47
C PHE A 90 -6.39 -9.41 5.46
N THR A 91 -5.23 -10.07 5.59
CA THR A 91 -5.08 -11.25 6.44
C THR A 91 -4.12 -10.90 7.57
N TRP A 92 -4.65 -10.81 8.78
CA TRP A 92 -3.86 -10.50 9.97
C TRP A 92 -3.50 -11.79 10.72
N VAL A 93 -2.21 -11.94 11.08
CA VAL A 93 -1.69 -13.07 11.86
C VAL A 93 -1.38 -12.59 13.28
N THR A 94 -0.32 -11.79 13.44
CA THR A 94 0.04 -11.22 14.74
C THR A 94 -0.74 -9.95 15.03
N CYS A 95 -1.15 -9.23 13.98
CA CYS A 95 -1.99 -8.05 14.12
C CYS A 95 -3.49 -8.37 14.20
N LYS A 96 -3.88 -9.65 14.28
CA LYS A 96 -5.27 -10.05 14.50
C LYS A 96 -5.67 -9.69 15.93
N GLY A 97 -6.62 -8.76 16.07
CA GLY A 97 -7.23 -8.48 17.35
C GLY A 97 -8.15 -9.60 17.81
N SER A 98 -8.50 -9.57 19.09
CA SER A 98 -9.54 -10.44 19.65
C SER A 98 -10.94 -10.19 19.05
N ASN A 99 -11.14 -9.04 18.41
CA ASN A 99 -12.34 -8.68 17.66
C ASN A 99 -11.92 -7.87 16.41
N SER A 100 -12.78 -7.81 15.39
CA SER A 100 -12.52 -7.12 14.11
C SER A 100 -12.26 -5.62 14.25
N PHE A 101 -12.72 -5.00 15.34
CA PHE A 101 -12.49 -3.59 15.65
C PHE A 101 -11.18 -3.33 16.43
N TYR A 102 -10.51 -4.38 16.90
CA TYR A 102 -9.26 -4.27 17.65
C TYR A 102 -8.06 -4.63 16.76
N ARG A 103 -6.96 -3.88 16.90
CA ARG A 103 -5.70 -4.07 16.15
C ARG A 103 -5.92 -3.97 14.63
N GLY A 104 -5.28 -4.83 13.83
CA GLY A 104 -5.30 -4.78 12.37
C GLY A 104 -4.33 -3.73 11.83
N PHE A 105 -4.82 -2.83 10.99
CA PHE A 105 -4.02 -1.85 10.28
C PHE A 105 -3.11 -0.96 11.17
N PRO A 106 -3.59 -0.41 12.30
CA PRO A 106 -2.73 0.35 13.20
C PRO A 106 -1.56 -0.48 13.77
N CYS A 107 -1.76 -1.79 13.99
CA CYS A 107 -0.72 -2.69 14.47
C CYS A 107 0.33 -2.96 13.39
N SER A 108 -0.08 -3.15 12.13
CA SER A 108 0.87 -3.38 11.04
C SER A 108 1.72 -2.16 10.72
N LEU A 109 1.17 -0.94 10.91
CA LEU A 109 1.96 0.28 10.75
C LEU A 109 3.05 0.42 11.81
N CYS A 110 2.82 -0.04 13.03
CA CYS A 110 3.85 -0.04 14.08
C CYS A 110 4.93 -1.12 13.88
N GLN A 111 4.74 -2.05 12.94
CA GLN A 111 5.70 -3.09 12.59
C GLN A 111 6.55 -2.72 11.35
N MET A 112 6.16 -1.68 10.60
CA MET A 112 6.98 -1.05 9.55
C MET A 112 7.98 -0.08 10.18
#